data_AF-A0AAW1D5Y2-F1
#
_entry.id   AF-A0AAW1D5Y2-F1
#
_cell.length_a   1.000
_cell.length_b   1.000
_cell.length_c   1.000
_cell.angle_alpha   90.00
_cell.angle_beta   90.00
_cell.angle_gamma   90.00
#
_symmetry.space_group_name_H-M   'P 1'
#
loop_
_entity.id
_entity.type
_entity.pdbx_description
1 polymer ?
#
loop_
_entity_poly.entity_id
_entity_poly.type
_entity_poly.pdbx_seq_one_letter_code
_entity_poly.pdbx_strand_id
1 'polypeptide(L)' 'MYEDDNLISGKLEALIQLMVPTPDHYPDRAFLFAFLLTSRIFIKPHELLGQISAQCREHMKTINKVT' A
#
# COMPACT_ATOMS: atom_id res chain seq x y z
N MET A 1 7.34 2.84 11.67
CA MET A 1 7.83 3.93 12.53
C MET A 1 7.34 5.22 11.93
N TYR A 2 6.62 6.00 12.72
CA TYR A 2 6.17 7.33 12.33
C TYR A 2 6.89 8.35 13.20
N GLU A 3 7.33 9.44 12.60
CA GLU A 3 7.95 10.59 13.27
C GLU A 3 7.30 11.84 12.69
N ASP A 4 6.77 12.70 13.55
CA ASP A 4 6.01 13.91 13.16
C ASP A 4 4.95 13.63 12.07
N ASP A 5 4.15 12.58 12.27
CA ASP A 5 3.13 12.07 11.34
C ASP A 5 3.64 11.57 9.98
N ASN A 6 4.95 11.56 9.77
CA ASN A 6 5.57 11.06 8.55
C ASN A 6 6.00 9.60 8.70
N LEU A 7 5.67 8.78 7.70
CA LEU A 7 6.15 7.41 7.62
C LEU A 7 7.66 7.40 7.34
N ILE A 8 8.46 6.98 8.31
CA ILE A 8 9.92 6.91 8.16
C ILE A 8 10.35 5.54 7.63
N SER A 9 9.80 4.47 8.19
CA SER A 9 10.19 3.10 7.85
C SER A 9 9.14 2.06 8.26
N GLY A 10 9.18 0.90 7.60
CA GLY A 10 8.28 -0.21 7.88
C GLY A 10 8.73 -1.49 7.20
N LYS A 11 8.07 -2.60 7.55
CA LYS A 11 8.23 -3.87 6.84
C LYS A 11 7.63 -3.76 5.44
N LEU A 12 8.18 -4.48 4.47
CA LEU A 12 7.71 -4.45 3.08
C LEU A 12 6.20 -4.68 3.00
N GLU A 13 5.67 -5.66 3.73
CA GLU A 13 4.25 -6.00 3.72
C GLU A 13 3.37 -4.83 4.21
N ALA A 14 3.83 -4.10 5.22
CA ALA A 14 3.14 -2.92 5.74
C ALA A 14 3.21 -1.75 4.75
N LEU A 15 4.35 -1.57 4.07
CA LEU A 15 4.49 -0.54 3.04
C LEU A 15 3.58 -0.83 1.83
N ILE A 16 3.43 -2.10 1.45
CA ILE A 16 2.51 -2.52 0.39
C ILE A 16 1.05 -2.27 0.80
N GLN A 17 0.68 -2.54 2.05
CA GLN A 17 -0.67 -2.24 2.56
C GLN A 17 -0.99 -0.74 2.51
N LEU A 18 -0.03 0.13 2.80
CA LEU A 18 -0.21 1.58 2.72
C LEU A 18 -0.44 2.10 1.29
N MET A 19 -0.14 1.29 0.26
CA MET A 19 -0.46 1.63 -1.12
C MET A 19 -1.91 1.31 -1.50
N VAL A 20 -2.60 0.49 -0.71
CA VAL A 20 -3.97 0.07 -0.99
C VAL A 20 -4.93 1.13 -0.48
N PRO A 21 -5.72 1.79 -1.34
CA PRO A 21 -6.70 2.77 -0.90
C PRO A 21 -7.79 2.08 -0.06
N THR A 22 -8.15 2.70 1.05
CA THR A 22 -9.28 2.31 1.90
C THR A 22 -10.30 3.46 1.95
N PRO A 23 -11.55 3.22 2.43
CA PRO A 23 -12.55 4.28 2.52
C PRO A 23 -12.10 5.49 3.35
N ASP A 24 -11.29 5.24 4.38
CA ASP A 24 -10.86 6.25 5.35
C ASP A 24 -9.43 6.76 5.11
N HIS A 25 -8.69 6.15 4.17
CA HIS A 25 -7.30 6.50 3.90
C HIS A 25 -6.93 6.34 2.42
N TYR A 26 -6.50 7.46 1.83
CA TYR A 26 -5.85 7.45 0.52
C TYR A 26 -4.32 7.55 0.71
N PRO A 27 -3.52 6.76 -0.03
CA PRO A 27 -2.07 6.77 0.11
C PRO A 27 -1.48 8.17 -0.12
N ASP A 28 -0.53 8.57 0.72
CA ASP A 28 0.21 9.82 0.51
C ASP A 28 0.98 9.78 -0.82
N ARG A 29 0.96 10.90 -1.56
CA ARG A 29 1.58 10.98 -2.88
C ARG A 29 3.09 10.90 -2.80
N ALA A 30 3.72 11.54 -1.82
CA ALA A 30 5.18 11.51 -1.67
C ALA A 30 5.65 10.10 -1.32
N PHE A 31 4.92 9.41 -0.43
CA PHE A 31 5.13 7.99 -0.16
C PHE A 31 5.00 7.12 -1.43
N LEU A 32 3.93 7.28 -2.21
CA LEU A 32 3.74 6.51 -3.44
C LEU A 32 4.91 6.68 -4.41
N PHE A 33 5.36 7.91 -4.65
CA PHE A 33 6.49 8.17 -5.54
C PHE A 33 7.80 7.57 -5.00
N ALA A 34 8.12 7.81 -3.72
CA ALA A 34 9.35 7.31 -3.11
C ALA A 34 9.39 5.78 -3.05
N PHE A 35 8.27 5.16 -2.68
CA PHE A 35 8.18 3.71 -2.60
C PHE A 35 8.18 3.07 -3.98
N LEU A 36 7.45 3.59 -4.98
CA LEU A 36 7.51 3.04 -6.35
C LEU A 36 8.92 3.15 -6.95
N LEU A 37 9.61 4.27 -6.73
CA LEU A 37 10.99 4.49 -7.19
C LEU A 37 11.96 3.46 -6.60
N THR A 38 11.78 3.11 -5.33
CA THR A 38 12.70 2.23 -4.59
C THR A 38 12.23 0.78 -4.49
N SER A 39 10.97 0.47 -4.75
CA SER A 39 10.39 -0.88 -4.54
C SER A 39 11.13 -2.00 -5.24
N ARG A 40 11.77 -1.70 -6.39
CA ARG A 40 12.51 -2.66 -7.22
C ARG A 40 13.67 -3.34 -6.51
N ILE A 41 14.23 -2.74 -5.46
CA ILE A 41 15.28 -3.37 -4.64
C ILE A 41 14.73 -4.42 -3.67
N PHE A 42 13.42 -4.42 -3.40
CA PHE A 42 12.77 -5.30 -2.44
C PHE A 42 11.82 -6.31 -3.08
N ILE A 43 11.16 -5.94 -4.19
CA ILE A 43 10.11 -6.74 -4.84
C ILE A 43 10.07 -6.47 -6.35
N LYS A 44 9.73 -7.48 -7.16
CA LYS A 44 9.57 -7.26 -8.60
C LYS A 44 8.30 -6.44 -8.87
N PRO A 45 8.31 -5.51 -9.85
CA PRO A 45 7.16 -4.65 -10.12
C PRO A 45 5.84 -5.39 -10.37
N HIS A 46 5.88 -6.54 -11.06
CA HIS A 46 4.68 -7.33 -11.32
C HIS A 46 4.17 -8.08 -10.08
N GLU A 47 5.06 -8.52 -9.19
CA GLU A 47 4.69 -9.11 -7.90
C GLU A 47 4.04 -8.06 -7.00
N LEU A 48 4.62 -6.85 -6.94
CA LEU A 48 4.06 -5.71 -6.20
C LEU A 48 2.64 -5.39 -6.69
N LEU A 49 2.47 -5.21 -8.00
CA LEU A 49 1.16 -4.92 -8.57
C LEU A 49 0.16 -6.06 -8.32
N GLY A 50 0.61 -7.31 -8.40
CA GLY A 50 -0.20 -8.48 -8.08
C GLY A 50 -0.71 -8.46 -6.64
N GLN A 51 0.16 -8.13 -5.67
CA GLN A 51 -0.21 -8.02 -4.26
C GLN A 51 -1.19 -6.88 -4.00
N ILE A 52 -0.92 -5.67 -4.53
CA ILE A 52 -1.82 -4.52 -4.39
C ILE A 52 -3.19 -4.85 -4.98
N SER A 53 -3.22 -5.42 -6.19
CA SER A 53 -4.45 -5.80 -6.88
C SER A 53 -5.26 -6.84 -6.10
N ALA A 54 -4.60 -7.83 -5.49
CA ALA A 54 -5.25 -8.82 -4.65
C ALA A 54 -5.86 -8.18 -3.39
N GLN A 55 -5.12 -7.30 -2.71
CA GLN A 55 -5.60 -6.60 -1.53
C GLN A 55 -6.78 -5.68 -1.84
N CYS A 56 -6.75 -4.93 -2.94
CA CYS A 56 -7.89 -4.13 -3.40
C CYS A 56 -9.14 -4.98 -3.63
N ARG A 57 -9.00 -6.17 -4.24
CA ARG A 57 -10.13 -7.08 -4.46
C ARG A 57 -10.72 -7.57 -3.14
N GLU A 58 -9.88 -7.94 -2.18
CA GLU A 58 -10.35 -8.39 -0.86
C GLU A 58 -11.03 -7.26 -0.08
N HIS A 59 -10.49 -6.04 -0.10
CA HIS A 59 -11.16 -4.87 0.49
C HIS A 59 -12.52 -4.60 -0.14
N MET A 60 -12.63 -4.67 -1.47
CA MET A 60 -13.89 -4.44 -2.17
C MET A 60 -14.93 -5.53 -1.83
N LYS A 61 -14.53 -6.80 -1.71
CA LYS A 61 -15.43 -7.87 -1.25
C LYS A 61 -15.95 -7.63 0.17
N THR A 62 -15.08 -7.15 1.07
CA THR A 62 -15.47 -6.85 2.45
C THR A 62 -16.48 -5.71 2.49
N ILE A 63 -16.25 -4.62 1.74
CA ILE A 63 -17.19 -3.50 1.64
C ILE A 63 -18.56 -3.98 1.11
N ASN A 64 -18.57 -4.80 0.05
CA ASN A 64 -19.79 -5.29 -0.57
C ASN A 64 -20.55 -6.34 0.26
N LYS A 65 -19.95 -6.91 1.31
CA LYS A 65 -20.64 -7.83 2.24
C LYS A 65 -21.33 -7.11 3.39
N VAL A 66 -20.96 -5.85 3.65
CA VAL A 66 -21.49 -5.02 4.74
C VAL A 66 -22.65 -4.13 4.24
N THR A 67 -22.88 -4.09 2.92
CA THR A 67 -24.04 -3.46 2.26
C THR A 67 -25.04 -4.54 1.84
#